data_AF-A0A970SJA5-F1
#
_entry.id   AF-A0A970SJA5-F1
#
_cell.length_a   1.000
_cell.length_b   1.000
_cell.length_c   1.000
_cell.angle_alpha   90.00
_cell.angle_beta   90.00
_cell.angle_gamma   90.00
#
_symmetry.space_group_name_H-M   'P 1'
#
loop_
_entity.id
_entity.type
_entity.pdbx_description
1 polymer ?
#
loop_
_entity_poly.entity_id
_entity_poly.type
_entity_poly.pdbx_seq_one_letter_code
_entity_poly.pdbx_strand_id
1 'polypeptide(L)' 'MNIAIIGYGKMGKEIEAIIKNSKHKVCAIIDSQKDWEENI' A
#
# COMPACT_ATOMS: atom_id res chain seq x y z
N MET A 1 -1.16 -4.56 -12.34
CA MET A 1 -1.96 -3.35 -12.00
C MET A 1 -1.26 -2.64 -10.87
N ASN A 2 -1.27 -1.32 -10.88
CA ASN A 2 -0.74 -0.50 -9.78
C ASN A 2 -1.80 -0.42 -8.68
N ILE A 3 -1.41 -0.69 -7.43
CA ILE A 3 -2.30 -0.76 -6.28
C ILE A 3 -1.81 0.23 -5.22
N ALA A 4 -2.72 1.04 -4.69
CA ALA A 4 -2.49 1.81 -3.48
C ALA A 4 -3.10 1.07 -2.28
N ILE A 5 -2.37 1.00 -1.17
CA ILE A 5 -2.86 0.47 0.11
C ILE A 5 -3.17 1.66 1.03
N ILE A 6 -4.42 1.80 1.46
CA ILE A 6 -4.84 2.83 2.40
C ILE A 6 -5.13 2.17 3.75
N GLY A 7 -4.39 2.58 4.78
CA GLY A 7 -4.32 1.92 6.08
C GLY A 7 -3.29 0.80 6.11
N TYR A 8 -2.21 0.98 6.87
CA TYR A 8 -1.06 0.07 6.96
C TYR A 8 -0.89 -0.58 8.34
N GLY A 9 -2.02 -0.81 9.00
CA GLY A 9 -2.12 -1.69 10.17
C GLY A 9 -1.88 -3.17 9.83
N LYS A 10 -2.32 -4.07 10.72
CA LYS A 10 -2.13 -5.53 10.55
C LYS A 10 -2.63 -6.03 9.19
N MET A 11 -3.79 -5.58 8.75
CA MET A 11 -4.39 -6.00 7.48
C MET A 11 -3.62 -5.49 6.26
N GLY A 12 -3.17 -4.22 6.27
CA GLY A 12 -2.43 -3.64 5.14
C GLY A 12 -1.11 -4.37 4.88
N LYS A 13 -0.43 -4.83 5.94
CA LYS A 13 0.80 -5.62 5.86
C LYS A 13 0.55 -7.01 5.25
N GLU A 14 -0.53 -7.67 5.62
CA GLU A 14 -0.92 -8.95 5.01
C GLU A 14 -1.28 -8.79 3.52
N ILE A 15 -1.99 -7.71 3.17
CA ILE A 15 -2.31 -7.37 1.77
C ILE A 15 -1.03 -7.15 0.96
N GLU A 16 -0.03 -6.42 1.51
CA GLU A 16 1.26 -6.26 0.85
C GLU A 16 1.96 -7.61 0.60
N ALA A 17 1.94 -8.51 1.59
CA ALA A 17 2.54 -9.84 1.48
C ALA A 17 1.86 -10.72 0.39
N ILE A 18 0.53 -10.62 0.27
CA ILE A 18 -0.22 -11.29 -0.81
C ILE A 18 0.16 -10.70 -2.17
N ILE A 19 0.26 -9.37 -2.27
CA ILE A 19 0.58 -8.68 -3.53
C ILE A 19 2.01 -8.98 -4.00
N LYS A 20 2.98 -9.16 -3.08
CA LYS A 20 4.37 -9.54 -3.43
C LYS A 20 4.46 -10.80 -4.29
N ASN A 21 3.54 -11.74 -4.10
CA ASN A 21 3.47 -12.99 -4.86
C ASN A 21 2.57 -12.90 -6.10
N SER A 22 2.17 -11.70 -6.49
CA SER A 22 1.22 -11.46 -7.58
C SER A 22 1.88 -10.67 -8.72
N LYS A 23 1.19 -10.57 -9.87
CA LYS A 23 1.58 -9.70 -11.00
C LYS A 23 1.28 -8.21 -10.78
N HIS A 24 0.84 -7.85 -9.57
CA HIS A 24 0.46 -6.49 -9.22
C HIS A 24 1.60 -5.81 -8.48
N LYS A 25 1.62 -4.47 -8.52
CA LYS A 25 2.65 -3.66 -7.86
C LYS A 25 1.99 -2.72 -6.88
N VAL A 26 2.43 -2.74 -5.63
CA VAL A 26 2.08 -1.69 -4.67
C VAL A 26 2.84 -0.42 -5.07
N CYS A 27 2.10 0.63 -5.40
CA CYS A 27 2.68 1.91 -5.85
C CYS A 27 2.58 3.02 -4.80
N ALA A 28 1.71 2.87 -3.80
CA ALA A 28 1.58 3.80 -2.70
C ALA A 28 1.08 3.04 -1.45
N ILE A 29 1.56 3.45 -0.29
CA ILE A 29 1.05 3.03 1.01
C ILE A 29 0.75 4.31 1.78
N ILE A 30 -0.49 4.48 2.23
CA ILE A 30 -0.97 5.68 2.88
C ILE A 30 -1.55 5.29 4.23
N ASP A 31 -0.90 5.66 5.33
CA ASP A 31 -1.32 5.34 6.71
C ASP A 31 -1.54 6.58 7.57
N SER A 32 -0.96 7.70 7.17
CA SER A 32 -1.02 8.99 7.85
C SER A 32 -1.32 10.12 6.88
N GLN A 33 -1.70 11.28 7.42
CA GLN A 33 -1.87 12.51 6.64
C GLN A 33 -0.60 12.85 5.84
N LYS A 34 0.58 12.62 6.42
CA LYS A 34 1.89 12.91 5.81
C LYS A 34 2.16 12.09 4.56
N ASP A 35 1.66 10.86 4.51
CA ASP A 35 1.84 9.98 3.35
C ASP A 35 1.10 10.51 2.12
N TRP A 36 0.04 11.30 2.31
CA TRP A 36 -0.62 12.00 1.19
C TRP A 36 0.28 13.08 0.60
N GLU A 37 1.02 13.81 1.45
CA GLU A 37 1.90 14.89 1.01
C GLU A 37 3.15 14.36 0.28
N GLU A 38 3.63 13.17 0.66
CA GLU A 38 4.81 12.53 0.05
C GLU A 38 4.51 11.75 -1.24
N ASN A 39 3.24 11.45 -1.55
CA ASN A 39 2.83 10.66 -2.71
C ASN A 39 2.00 11.44 -3.77
N ILE A 40 1.92 12.77 -3.64
CA ILE A 40 1.28 13.69 -4.62
C ILE A 40 2.35 14.38 -5.48
#